data_AF-A0A924Z0B6-F1
#
_entry.id   AF-A0A924Z0B6-F1
#
_cell.length_a   1.000
_cell.length_b   1.000
_cell.length_c   1.000
_cell.angle_alpha   90.00
_cell.angle_beta   90.00
_cell.angle_gamma   90.00
#
_symmetry.space_group_name_H-M   'P 1'
#
loop_
_entity.id
_entity.type
_entity.pdbx_description
1 polymer ?
#
loop_
_entity_poly.entity_id
_entity_poly.type
_entity_poly.pdbx_seq_one_letter_code
_entity_poly.pdbx_strand_id
1 'polypeptide(L)'
;MRGNPAAQAMLGRIAAGLLNPIIEAIVAHELGHCWRHLQQTWGSLPSGLVEITGFSQVSDADALRLKDMWRSRREEGFADLVGLAWTLQRNPSRYDEVHAWHVGQRADQAVDTAPHDTRVWIRLAKDKAAFKPVGSIFEQVMPLWQAGLLEGF
;
A
#
# COMPACT_ATOMS: atom_id res chain seq x y z
N MET A 1 -6.51 -19.96 2.67
CA MET A 1 -6.47 -19.17 3.93
C MET A 1 -6.95 -19.93 5.17
N ARG A 2 -7.97 -20.81 5.12
CA ARG A 2 -8.29 -21.66 6.31
C ARG A 2 -7.12 -22.59 6.65
N GLY A 3 -6.80 -22.66 7.93
CA GLY A 3 -5.75 -23.55 8.45
C GLY A 3 -4.32 -23.00 8.39
N ASN A 4 -4.10 -21.74 7.97
CA ASN A 4 -2.78 -21.10 8.06
C ASN A 4 -2.61 -20.45 9.46
N PRO A 5 -1.68 -20.93 10.31
CA PRO A 5 -1.50 -20.41 11.66
C PRO A 5 -1.07 -18.94 11.70
N ALA A 6 -0.26 -18.49 10.74
CA ALA A 6 0.19 -17.10 10.67
C ALA A 6 -0.96 -16.15 10.33
N ALA A 7 -1.82 -16.55 9.37
CA ALA A 7 -3.03 -15.79 9.04
C ALA A 7 -3.99 -15.73 10.25
N GLN A 8 -4.18 -16.85 10.95
CA GLN A 8 -5.03 -16.88 12.13
C GLN A 8 -4.47 -16.03 13.28
N ALA A 9 -3.15 -16.04 13.48
CA ALA A 9 -2.48 -15.21 14.48
C ALA A 9 -2.62 -13.72 14.17
N MET A 10 -2.51 -13.33 12.89
CA MET A 10 -2.76 -11.95 12.47
C MET A 10 -4.20 -11.51 12.77
N LEU A 11 -5.19 -12.34 12.41
CA LEU A 11 -6.60 -12.07 12.72
C LEU A 11 -6.86 -11.98 14.23
N GLY A 12 -6.22 -12.84 15.03
CA GLY A 12 -6.35 -12.85 16.48
C GLY A 12 -5.76 -11.63 17.18
N ARG A 13 -4.87 -10.87 16.52
CA ARG A 13 -4.30 -9.62 17.05
C ARG A 13 -5.17 -8.39 16.77
N ILE A 14 -6.18 -8.51 15.91
CA ILE A 14 -7.09 -7.42 15.58
C ILE A 14 -8.09 -7.24 16.72
N ALA A 15 -8.25 -6.02 17.22
CA ALA A 15 -9.27 -5.70 18.22
C ALA A 15 -10.67 -6.08 17.68
N ALA A 16 -11.50 -6.73 18.51
CA ALA A 16 -12.76 -7.32 18.06
C ALA A 16 -13.70 -6.34 17.32
N GLY A 17 -13.73 -5.07 17.73
CA GLY A 17 -14.51 -4.01 17.08
C GLY A 17 -13.95 -3.51 15.73
N LEU A 18 -12.73 -3.89 15.37
CA LEU A 18 -12.03 -3.47 14.16
C LEU A 18 -11.89 -4.57 13.11
N LEU A 19 -12.28 -5.81 13.43
CA LEU A 19 -12.13 -6.93 12.51
C LEU A 19 -12.80 -6.66 11.16
N ASN A 20 -14.06 -6.23 11.15
CA ASN A 20 -14.79 -5.97 9.91
C ASN A 20 -14.17 -4.81 9.10
N PRO A 21 -13.93 -3.61 9.68
CA PRO A 21 -13.25 -2.53 8.95
C PRO A 21 -11.88 -2.92 8.40
N ILE A 22 -11.09 -3.71 9.13
CA ILE A 22 -9.76 -4.16 8.66
C ILE A 22 -9.89 -5.18 7.53
N ILE A 23 -10.81 -6.15 7.63
CA ILE A 23 -11.07 -7.10 6.54
C ILE A 23 -11.54 -6.37 5.28
N GLU A 24 -12.43 -5.39 5.41
CA GLU A 24 -12.84 -4.54 4.29
C GLU A 24 -11.65 -3.80 3.67
N ALA A 25 -10.76 -3.21 4.47
CA ALA A 25 -9.56 -2.54 4.00
C ALA A 25 -8.61 -3.51 3.26
N ILE A 26 -8.41 -4.72 3.78
CA ILE A 26 -7.60 -5.77 3.13
C ILE A 26 -8.22 -6.16 1.78
N VAL A 27 -9.53 -6.38 1.72
CA VAL A 27 -10.21 -6.71 0.46
C VAL A 27 -10.07 -5.57 -0.54
N ALA A 28 -10.25 -4.32 -0.11
CA ALA A 28 -10.06 -3.15 -0.97
C ALA A 28 -8.61 -3.03 -1.47
N HIS A 29 -7.62 -3.37 -0.65
CA HIS A 29 -6.22 -3.48 -1.07
C HIS A 29 -6.06 -4.50 -2.22
N GLU A 30 -6.59 -5.71 -2.09
CA GLU A 30 -6.53 -6.73 -3.16
C GLU A 30 -7.26 -6.29 -4.44
N LEU A 31 -8.35 -5.54 -4.31
CA LEU A 31 -9.03 -4.91 -5.45
C LEU A 31 -8.15 -3.86 -6.13
N GLY A 32 -7.32 -3.13 -5.37
CA GLY A 32 -6.32 -2.21 -5.90
C GLY A 32 -5.33 -2.91 -6.84
N HIS A 33 -4.81 -4.08 -6.43
CA HIS A 33 -3.96 -4.90 -7.29
C HIS A 33 -4.69 -5.38 -8.55
N CYS A 34 -5.90 -5.90 -8.39
CA CYS A 34 -6.74 -6.33 -9.53
C CYS A 34 -6.95 -5.19 -10.53
N TRP A 35 -7.24 -3.98 -10.03
CA TRP A 35 -7.45 -2.81 -10.88
C TRP A 35 -6.20 -2.44 -11.67
N ARG A 36 -5.02 -2.37 -11.02
CA ARG A 36 -3.73 -2.11 -11.69
C ARG A 36 -3.43 -3.12 -12.80
N HIS A 37 -3.72 -4.40 -12.56
CA HIS A 37 -3.60 -5.46 -13.57
C HIS A 37 -4.57 -5.27 -14.74
N LEU A 38 -5.86 -4.99 -14.45
CA LEU A 38 -6.88 -4.77 -15.49
C LEU A 38 -6.58 -3.55 -16.35
N GLN A 39 -5.99 -2.49 -15.78
CA GLN A 39 -5.52 -1.32 -16.52
C GLN A 39 -4.23 -1.58 -17.32
N GLN A 40 -3.63 -2.77 -17.21
CA GLN A 40 -2.33 -3.10 -17.80
C GLN A 40 -1.22 -2.13 -17.36
N THR A 41 -1.34 -1.57 -16.16
CA THR A 41 -0.38 -0.63 -15.60
C THR A 41 0.43 -1.22 -14.46
N TRP A 42 0.28 -2.51 -14.13
CA TRP A 42 1.04 -3.16 -13.06
C TRP A 42 2.55 -2.90 -13.19
N GLY A 43 3.15 -2.37 -12.12
CA GLY A 43 4.55 -2.04 -12.07
C GLY A 43 4.93 -0.85 -12.95
N SER A 44 4.02 -0.15 -13.63
CA SER A 44 4.39 1.05 -14.36
C SER A 44 4.51 2.26 -13.43
N LEU A 45 5.42 3.17 -13.78
CA LEU A 45 5.45 4.51 -13.19
C LEU A 45 4.53 5.45 -14.00
N PRO A 46 3.93 6.46 -13.35
CA PRO A 46 3.28 7.57 -14.04
C PRO A 46 4.19 8.23 -15.07
N SER A 47 3.60 8.78 -16.13
CA SER A 47 4.33 9.55 -17.14
C SER A 47 5.15 10.68 -16.49
N GLY A 48 6.41 10.82 -16.89
CA GLY A 48 7.35 11.80 -16.34
C GLY A 48 8.20 11.29 -15.16
N LEU A 49 7.87 10.13 -14.59
CA LEU A 49 8.73 9.45 -13.62
C LEU A 49 9.53 8.33 -14.28
N VAL A 50 10.81 8.25 -13.94
CA VAL A 50 11.73 7.19 -14.39
C VAL A 50 12.18 6.37 -13.19
N GLU A 51 12.42 5.07 -13.39
CA GLU A 51 12.99 4.24 -12.33
C GLU A 51 14.36 4.79 -11.91
N ILE A 52 14.70 4.68 -10.62
CA ILE A 52 16.01 5.06 -10.11
C ILE A 52 17.09 4.30 -10.90
N THR A 53 18.01 5.07 -11.48
CA THR A 53 19.27 4.55 -12.00
C THR A 53 20.34 4.75 -10.92
N GLY A 54 21.12 3.71 -10.62
CA GLY A 54 22.01 3.73 -9.44
C GLY A 54 22.47 2.36 -8.97
N PHE A 55 21.93 1.28 -9.53
CA PHE A 55 22.41 -0.08 -9.28
C PHE A 55 23.76 -0.40 -9.95
N SER A 56 24.50 0.61 -10.43
CA SER A 56 25.79 0.44 -11.11
C SER A 56 26.90 -0.11 -10.19
N GLN A 57 26.66 -0.13 -8.87
CA GLN A 57 27.57 -0.66 -7.86
C GLN A 57 27.24 -2.12 -7.44
N VAL A 58 26.19 -2.73 -8.00
CA VAL A 58 25.79 -4.11 -7.67
C VAL A 58 25.84 -5.00 -8.92
N SER A 59 25.82 -6.31 -8.71
CA SER A 59 25.76 -7.27 -9.82
C SER A 59 24.45 -7.11 -10.62
N ASP A 60 24.44 -7.51 -11.89
CA ASP A 60 23.23 -7.46 -12.72
C ASP A 60 22.05 -8.24 -12.11
N ALA A 61 22.35 -9.37 -11.45
CA ALA A 61 21.34 -10.18 -10.76
C ALA A 61 20.72 -9.44 -9.57
N ASP A 62 21.53 -8.69 -8.81
CA ASP A 62 21.05 -7.91 -7.67
C ASP A 62 20.34 -6.64 -8.12
N ALA A 63 20.80 -6.01 -9.21
CA ALA A 63 20.10 -4.90 -9.84
C ALA A 63 18.69 -5.30 -10.28
N LEU A 64 18.51 -6.51 -10.83
CA LEU A 64 17.20 -7.04 -11.21
C LEU A 64 16.31 -7.27 -9.98
N ARG A 65 16.84 -7.91 -8.94
CA ARG A 65 16.11 -8.13 -7.67
C ARG A 65 15.65 -6.83 -7.04
N LEU A 66 16.51 -5.81 -7.02
CA LEU A 66 16.15 -4.50 -6.51
C LEU A 66 15.02 -3.92 -7.35
N LYS A 67 15.13 -3.88 -8.68
CA LYS A 67 14.04 -3.39 -9.54
C LYS A 67 12.71 -4.08 -9.25
N ASP A 68 12.71 -5.40 -9.06
CA ASP A 68 11.51 -6.17 -8.71
C ASP A 68 10.98 -5.80 -7.32
N MET A 69 11.85 -5.64 -6.31
CA MET A 69 11.45 -5.18 -4.97
C MET A 69 10.81 -3.79 -5.01
N TRP A 70 11.43 -2.84 -5.71
CA TRP A 70 10.90 -1.49 -5.91
C TRP A 70 9.59 -1.52 -6.71
N ARG A 71 9.41 -2.50 -7.60
CA ARG A 71 8.15 -2.75 -8.31
C ARG A 71 7.06 -3.25 -7.40
N SER A 72 7.31 -4.26 -6.59
CA SER A 72 6.31 -4.71 -5.63
C SER A 72 5.96 -3.59 -4.65
N ARG A 73 6.96 -2.87 -4.13
CA ARG A 73 6.75 -1.78 -3.15
C ARG A 73 5.80 -0.68 -3.62
N ARG A 74 5.90 -0.24 -4.87
CA ARG A 74 4.98 0.77 -5.41
C ARG A 74 3.55 0.23 -5.56
N GLU A 75 3.38 -1.04 -5.92
CA GLU A 75 2.05 -1.66 -6.03
C GLU A 75 1.41 -1.86 -4.65
N GLU A 76 2.19 -2.29 -3.66
CA GLU A 76 1.76 -2.40 -2.27
C GLU A 76 1.35 -1.03 -1.70
N GLY A 77 2.13 0.02 -2.00
CA GLY A 77 1.81 1.39 -1.61
C GLY A 77 0.48 1.88 -2.21
N PHE A 78 0.23 1.59 -3.48
CA PHE A 78 -1.06 1.91 -4.12
C PHE A 78 -2.21 1.15 -3.43
N ALA A 79 -2.07 -0.15 -3.24
CA ALA A 79 -3.11 -1.00 -2.67
C ALA A 79 -3.45 -0.63 -1.21
N ASP A 80 -2.44 -0.30 -0.39
CA ASP A 80 -2.65 0.22 0.97
C ASP A 80 -3.48 1.52 0.97
N LEU A 81 -3.21 2.43 0.05
CA LEU A 81 -3.99 3.66 -0.09
C LEU A 81 -5.43 3.37 -0.49
N VAL A 82 -5.69 2.37 -1.34
CA VAL A 82 -7.05 1.94 -1.69
C VAL A 82 -7.78 1.40 -0.46
N GLY A 83 -7.12 0.58 0.36
CA GLY A 83 -7.68 0.10 1.63
C GLY A 83 -8.06 1.23 2.59
N LEU A 84 -7.20 2.25 2.70
CA LEU A 84 -7.46 3.42 3.54
C LEU A 84 -8.55 4.34 2.97
N ALA A 85 -8.56 4.59 1.66
CA ALA A 85 -9.64 5.35 1.00
C ALA A 85 -11.00 4.67 1.19
N TRP A 86 -11.04 3.34 1.11
CA TRP A 86 -12.26 2.55 1.32
C TRP A 86 -12.77 2.74 2.74
N THR A 87 -11.86 2.63 3.71
CA THR A 87 -12.18 2.85 5.12
C THR A 87 -12.73 4.26 5.34
N LEU A 88 -12.12 5.29 4.72
CA LEU A 88 -12.61 6.67 4.85
C LEU A 88 -14.03 6.82 4.29
N GLN A 89 -14.36 6.14 3.19
CA GLN A 89 -15.68 6.21 2.57
C GLN A 89 -16.75 5.41 3.34
N ARG A 90 -16.42 4.23 3.86
CA ARG A 90 -17.38 3.28 4.45
C ARG A 90 -17.46 3.35 5.97
N ASN A 91 -16.34 3.64 6.62
CA ASN A 91 -16.17 3.63 8.06
C ASN A 91 -15.38 4.87 8.54
N PRO A 92 -15.79 6.12 8.19
CA PRO A 92 -15.00 7.32 8.47
C PRO A 92 -14.67 7.54 9.96
N SER A 93 -15.58 7.13 10.86
CA SER A 93 -15.38 7.21 12.32
C SER A 93 -14.32 6.25 12.84
N ARG A 94 -13.96 5.21 12.08
CA ARG A 94 -12.95 4.19 12.41
C ARG A 94 -11.63 4.40 11.66
N TYR A 95 -11.54 5.43 10.81
CA TYR A 95 -10.37 5.66 9.97
C TYR A 95 -9.07 5.66 10.75
N ASP A 96 -9.03 6.42 11.86
CA ASP A 96 -7.79 6.59 12.64
C ASP A 96 -7.33 5.27 13.28
N GLU A 97 -8.28 4.40 13.66
CA GLU A 97 -7.98 3.07 14.22
C GLU A 97 -7.43 2.12 13.15
N VAL A 98 -8.02 2.12 11.94
CA VAL A 98 -7.55 1.28 10.82
C VAL A 98 -6.22 1.80 10.24
N HIS A 99 -6.03 3.12 10.23
CA HIS A 99 -4.76 3.75 9.88
C HIS A 99 -3.66 3.37 10.87
N ALA A 100 -3.94 3.44 12.18
CA ALA A 100 -2.99 3.01 13.21
C ALA A 100 -2.65 1.51 13.11
N TRP A 101 -3.61 0.67 12.72
CA TRP A 101 -3.34 -0.74 12.42
C TRP A 101 -2.35 -0.88 11.25
N HIS A 102 -2.53 -0.16 10.13
CA HIS A 102 -1.56 -0.16 9.03
C HIS A 102 -0.18 0.31 9.49
N VAL A 103 -0.09 1.38 10.30
CA VAL A 103 1.18 1.85 10.87
C VAL A 103 1.89 0.73 11.62
N GLY A 104 1.18 -0.01 12.48
CA GLY A 104 1.75 -1.15 13.21
C GLY A 104 2.23 -2.27 12.27
N GLN A 105 1.40 -2.64 11.30
CA GLN A 105 1.73 -3.73 10.36
C GLN A 105 2.90 -3.41 9.43
N ARG A 106 3.08 -2.13 9.08
CA ARG A 106 4.21 -1.67 8.22
C ARG A 106 5.46 -1.33 9.02
N ALA A 107 5.35 -1.15 10.34
CA ALA A 107 6.50 -1.03 11.23
C ALA A 107 7.19 -2.38 11.50
N ASP A 108 6.44 -3.48 11.46
CA ASP A 108 6.96 -4.86 11.63
C ASP A 108 7.57 -5.40 10.32
N GLN A 109 8.61 -4.71 9.82
CA GLN A 109 9.39 -5.14 8.66
C GLN A 109 10.84 -5.40 9.10
N ALA A 110 11.35 -6.60 8.83
CA ALA A 110 12.72 -6.99 9.20
C ALA A 110 13.80 -6.28 8.36
N VAL A 111 13.43 -5.74 7.19
CA VAL A 111 14.34 -5.11 6.23
C VAL A 111 13.72 -3.82 5.73
N ASP A 112 14.42 -2.69 5.93
CA ASP A 112 14.10 -1.44 5.24
C ASP A 112 14.22 -1.67 3.73
N THR A 113 13.22 -1.26 2.94
CA THR A 113 13.03 -1.54 1.49
C THR A 113 12.36 -2.86 1.07
N ALA A 114 11.85 -3.66 2.02
CA ALA A 114 11.02 -4.82 1.67
C ALA A 114 9.78 -4.42 0.82
N PRO A 115 9.16 -5.36 0.07
CA PRO A 115 7.96 -5.08 -0.71
C PRO A 115 6.84 -4.37 0.06
N HIS A 116 6.63 -4.69 1.33
CA HIS A 116 5.63 -4.03 2.17
C HIS A 116 6.17 -2.83 2.96
N ASP A 117 7.33 -2.29 2.61
CA ASP A 117 7.81 -1.03 3.18
C ASP A 117 7.04 0.17 2.58
N THR A 118 5.76 0.26 2.90
CA THR A 118 4.85 1.31 2.39
C THR A 118 4.71 2.48 3.37
N ARG A 119 5.61 2.58 4.35
CA ARG A 119 5.56 3.55 5.47
C ARG A 119 5.39 5.00 4.99
N VAL A 120 5.98 5.36 3.85
CA VAL A 120 5.82 6.69 3.23
C VAL A 120 4.36 7.00 2.89
N TRP A 121 3.67 6.08 2.21
CA TRP A 121 2.26 6.25 1.84
C TRP A 121 1.33 6.18 3.04
N ILE A 122 1.59 5.29 4.00
CA ILE A 122 0.82 5.24 5.24
C ILE A 122 0.94 6.56 6.02
N ARG A 123 2.14 7.14 6.11
CA ARG A 123 2.35 8.45 6.75
C ARG A 123 1.57 9.55 6.04
N LEU A 124 1.66 9.62 4.71
CA LEU A 124 0.95 10.59 3.89
C LEU A 124 -0.58 10.50 4.05
N ALA A 125 -1.10 9.28 4.14
CA ALA A 125 -2.53 9.03 4.33
C ALA A 125 -3.08 9.49 5.70
N LYS A 126 -2.22 9.87 6.66
CA LYS A 126 -2.69 10.44 7.93
C LYS A 126 -3.56 11.68 7.73
N ASP A 127 -3.29 12.48 6.71
CA ASP A 127 -4.17 13.56 6.30
C ASP A 127 -5.32 13.02 5.44
N LYS A 128 -6.50 12.87 6.05
CA LYS A 128 -7.73 12.40 5.38
C LYS A 128 -8.12 13.29 4.19
N ALA A 129 -7.77 14.58 4.23
CA ALA A 129 -8.12 15.52 3.17
C ALA A 129 -7.33 15.27 1.87
N ALA A 130 -6.22 14.52 1.95
CA ALA A 130 -5.45 14.11 0.79
C ALA A 130 -6.25 13.19 -0.17
N PHE A 131 -7.23 12.45 0.35
CA PHE A 131 -8.16 11.65 -0.45
C PHE A 131 -9.28 12.52 -1.03
N LYS A 132 -8.97 13.30 -2.07
CA LYS A 132 -9.97 14.16 -2.74
C LYS A 132 -11.12 13.31 -3.33
N PRO A 133 -12.40 13.67 -3.14
CA PRO A 133 -13.54 12.87 -3.58
C PRO A 133 -13.79 13.06 -5.08
N VAL A 134 -12.92 12.51 -5.92
CA VAL A 134 -13.00 12.60 -7.38
C VAL A 134 -12.89 11.21 -7.98
N GLY A 135 -13.81 10.88 -8.88
CA GLY A 135 -13.80 9.62 -9.61
C GLY A 135 -14.07 8.39 -8.74
N SER A 136 -13.51 7.27 -9.17
CA SER A 136 -13.48 6.02 -8.42
C SER A 136 -12.48 6.07 -7.27
N ILE A 137 -12.61 5.14 -6.32
CA ILE A 137 -11.64 4.97 -5.23
C ILE A 137 -10.20 4.77 -5.73
N PHE A 138 -10.02 4.12 -6.87
CA PHE A 138 -8.71 3.88 -7.50
C PHE A 138 -8.10 5.17 -8.04
N GLU A 139 -8.93 6.07 -8.58
CA GLU A 139 -8.48 7.38 -9.07
C GLU A 139 -8.22 8.35 -7.92
N GLN A 140 -9.03 8.29 -6.86
CA GLN A 140 -8.89 9.11 -5.65
C GLN A 140 -7.51 8.95 -4.99
N VAL A 141 -6.91 7.76 -5.04
CA VAL A 141 -5.61 7.50 -4.42
C VAL A 141 -4.42 7.94 -5.27
N MET A 142 -4.61 8.19 -6.58
CA MET A 142 -3.51 8.47 -7.51
C MET A 142 -2.63 9.65 -7.11
N PRO A 143 -3.15 10.82 -6.69
CA PRO A 143 -2.31 11.95 -6.30
C PRO A 143 -1.43 11.62 -5.08
N LEU A 144 -1.99 10.89 -4.10
CA LEU A 144 -1.28 10.53 -2.88
C LEU A 144 -0.24 9.43 -3.14
N TRP A 145 -0.56 8.49 -4.03
CA TRP A 145 0.38 7.48 -4.49
C TRP A 145 1.58 8.13 -5.20
N GLN A 146 1.33 9.09 -6.10
CA GLN A 146 2.37 9.87 -6.77
C GLN A 146 3.23 10.68 -5.80
N ALA A 147 2.63 11.29 -4.78
CA ALA A 147 3.37 12.00 -3.74
C ALA A 147 4.34 11.07 -2.98
N GLY A 148 3.89 9.86 -2.63
CA GLY A 148 4.76 8.91 -1.94
C GLY A 148 5.83 8.28 -2.84
N LEU A 149 5.62 8.23 -4.16
CA LEU A 149 6.71 7.96 -5.10
C LEU A 149 7.77 9.07 -4.96
N LEU A 150 7.39 10.34 -5.09
CA LEU A 150 8.33 11.46 -5.02
C LEU A 150 9.06 11.62 -3.65
N GLU A 151 8.42 11.26 -2.53
CA GLU A 151 9.05 11.30 -1.20
C GLU A 151 9.87 10.05 -0.85
N GLY A 152 9.55 8.92 -1.47
CA GLY A 152 10.18 7.63 -1.21
C GLY A 152 11.46 7.40 -2.04
N PHE A 153 11.87 8.42 -2.81
CA PHE A 153 13.03 8.44 -3.71
C PHE A 153 14.04 9.50 -3.28
#